data_AF-A0A2D6G2D7-F1
#
_entry.id   AF-A0A2D6G2D7-F1
#
_cell.length_a   1.000
_cell.length_b   1.000
_cell.length_c   1.000
_cell.angle_alpha   90.00
_cell.angle_beta   90.00
_cell.angle_gamma   90.00
#
_symmetry.space_group_name_H-M   'P 1'
#
loop_
_entity.id
_entity.type
_entity.pdbx_description
1 polymer ?
#
loop_
_entity_poly.entity_id
_entity_poly.type
_entity_poly.pdbx_seq_one_letter_code
_entity_poly.pdbx_strand_id
1 'polypeptide(L)'
;MGFAFQGAPVIELWPQTQWARWLPALVMAVACPLLIGGLFAANPFSLTFSRKIFDADRPGLIGLVRHPVFWATGLWAAVHIPVNGEAVPVILFSLLLLLSLYGPRALAAKRRKSMDEADWRQLTGQRRSFRGANGWPAGILGGGALYLLLLYVHQAVIGVSPWP
;
A
#
# COMPACT_ATOMS: atom_id res chain seq x y z
N MET A 1 17.53 3.70 7.66
CA MET A 1 17.21 5.10 7.39
C MET A 1 18.53 5.81 7.16
N GLY A 2 18.68 6.43 5.99
CA GLY A 2 19.97 6.88 5.46
C GLY A 2 20.62 8.02 6.26
N PHE A 3 21.93 8.11 6.13
CA PHE A 3 22.89 9.01 6.78
C PHE A 3 22.56 10.53 6.79
N ALA A 4 21.44 10.97 6.21
CA ALA A 4 21.06 12.38 6.14
C ALA A 4 20.43 12.95 7.44
N PHE A 5 20.11 12.12 8.44
CA PHE A 5 19.37 12.54 9.65
C PHE A 5 20.18 12.60 10.95
N GLN A 6 21.50 12.35 10.91
CA GLN A 6 22.31 12.20 12.14
C GLN A 6 22.50 13.49 12.99
N GLY A 7 21.94 14.64 12.59
CA GLY A 7 22.09 15.91 13.30
C GLY A 7 20.84 16.78 13.44
N ALA A 8 19.67 16.28 13.04
CA ALA A 8 18.42 17.02 13.24
C ALA A 8 17.96 16.86 14.71
N PRO A 9 17.46 17.92 15.38
CA PRO A 9 16.85 17.79 16.69
C PRO A 9 15.70 16.77 16.62
N VAL A 10 15.78 15.71 17.42
CA VAL A 10 14.68 14.75 17.54
C VAL A 10 13.55 15.43 18.31
N ILE A 11 12.55 15.91 17.58
CA ILE A 11 11.34 16.47 18.18
C ILE A 11 10.38 15.31 18.43
N GLU A 12 10.37 14.83 19.66
CA GLU A 12 9.38 13.86 20.14
C GLU A 12 8.03 14.55 20.34
N LEU A 13 7.00 14.00 19.72
CA LEU A 13 5.59 14.41 19.83
C LEU A 13 4.84 13.53 20.84
N TRP A 14 5.16 12.24 20.89
CA TRP A 14 4.66 11.30 21.90
C TRP A 14 5.60 10.09 22.06
N PRO A 15 5.58 9.42 23.23
CA PRO A 15 6.42 8.25 23.45
C PRO A 15 5.91 7.04 22.66
N GLN A 16 6.84 6.22 22.19
CA GLN A 16 6.50 4.92 21.62
C GLN A 16 6.07 3.96 22.73
N THR A 17 4.88 3.39 22.61
CA THR A 17 4.38 2.37 23.54
C THR A 17 4.60 0.97 22.99
N GLN A 18 4.97 0.01 23.85
CA GLN A 18 5.29 -1.37 23.45
C GLN A 18 4.11 -2.06 22.76
N TRP A 19 2.88 -1.83 23.25
CA TRP A 19 1.69 -2.43 22.65
C TRP A 19 1.42 -1.94 21.23
N ALA A 20 1.79 -0.69 20.91
CA ALA A 20 1.55 -0.12 19.59
C ALA A 20 2.42 -0.79 18.51
N ARG A 21 3.54 -1.43 18.87
CA ARG A 21 4.39 -2.21 17.95
C ARG A 21 3.68 -3.40 17.32
N TRP A 22 2.62 -3.92 17.96
CA TRP A 22 1.77 -4.95 17.36
C TRP A 22 1.01 -4.44 16.13
N LEU A 23 0.68 -3.14 16.06
CA LEU A 23 -0.12 -2.58 14.96
C LEU A 23 0.58 -2.74 13.60
N PRO A 24 1.82 -2.27 13.39
CA PRO A 24 2.53 -2.51 12.13
C PRO A 24 2.75 -4.00 11.89
N ALA A 25 3.16 -4.77 12.90
CA ALA A 25 3.43 -6.20 12.73
C ALA A 25 2.23 -6.95 12.14
N LEU A 26 1.02 -6.69 12.63
CA LEU A 26 -0.20 -7.36 12.18
C LEU A 26 -0.74 -6.77 10.87
N VAL A 27 -0.81 -5.44 10.75
CA VAL A 27 -1.41 -4.80 9.57
C VAL A 27 -0.52 -4.92 8.34
N MET A 28 0.80 -4.95 8.52
CA MET A 28 1.73 -5.15 7.40
C MET A 28 1.60 -6.53 6.75
N ALA A 29 1.13 -7.55 7.47
CA ALA A 29 0.83 -8.85 6.90
C ALA A 29 -0.31 -8.79 5.86
N VAL A 30 -1.20 -7.79 5.97
CA VAL A 30 -2.26 -7.52 4.98
C VAL A 30 -1.79 -6.50 3.94
N ALA A 31 -1.07 -5.45 4.36
CA ALA A 31 -0.61 -4.41 3.45
C ALA A 31 0.39 -4.92 2.40
N CYS A 32 1.31 -5.82 2.76
CA CYS A 32 2.31 -6.33 1.81
C CYS A 32 1.68 -7.14 0.66
N PRO A 33 0.75 -8.09 0.89
CA PRO A 33 0.00 -8.74 -0.17
C PRO A 33 -0.79 -7.80 -1.06
N LEU A 34 -1.44 -6.79 -0.49
CA LEU A 34 -2.15 -5.77 -1.27
C LEU A 34 -1.19 -4.95 -2.15
N LEU A 35 -0.02 -4.59 -1.61
CA LEU A 35 0.99 -3.82 -2.35
C LEU A 35 1.52 -4.61 -3.54
N ILE A 36 2.06 -5.80 -3.31
CA ILE A 36 2.65 -6.61 -4.38
C ILE A 36 1.57 -7.11 -5.34
N GLY A 37 0.45 -7.62 -4.82
CA GLY A 37 -0.65 -8.08 -5.66
C GLY A 37 -1.21 -6.96 -6.53
N GLY A 38 -1.29 -5.74 -6.00
CA GLY A 38 -1.70 -4.55 -6.74
C GLY A 38 -0.72 -4.11 -7.82
N LEU A 39 0.58 -4.07 -7.50
CA LEU A 39 1.63 -3.68 -8.44
C LEU A 39 1.76 -4.67 -9.61
N PHE A 40 1.45 -5.95 -9.41
CA PHE A 40 1.54 -6.97 -10.46
C PHE A 40 0.19 -7.37 -11.07
N ALA A 41 -0.92 -6.82 -10.58
CA ALA A 41 -2.24 -6.99 -11.19
C ALA A 41 -2.41 -6.08 -12.40
N ALA A 42 -3.06 -6.55 -13.46
CA ALA A 42 -3.61 -5.64 -14.46
C ALA A 42 -4.67 -4.77 -13.78
N ASN A 43 -4.53 -3.44 -13.84
CA ASN A 43 -5.50 -2.50 -13.28
C ASN A 43 -5.44 -1.16 -14.02
N PRO A 44 -6.48 -0.78 -14.79
CA PRO A 44 -6.45 0.44 -15.59
C PRO A 44 -6.53 1.72 -14.74
N PHE A 45 -6.99 1.62 -13.49
CA PHE A 45 -7.25 2.76 -12.59
C PHE A 45 -6.30 2.84 -11.40
N SER A 46 -5.21 2.08 -11.39
CA SER A 46 -4.23 2.11 -10.31
C SER A 46 -2.79 2.09 -10.84
N LEU A 47 -1.83 2.10 -9.92
CA LEU A 47 -0.43 1.92 -10.23
C LEU A 47 -0.16 0.44 -10.43
N THR A 48 0.46 0.08 -11.56
CA THR A 48 0.79 -1.30 -11.89
C THR A 48 2.02 -1.37 -12.80
N PHE A 49 2.83 -2.41 -12.61
CA PHE A 49 3.91 -2.83 -13.50
C PHE A 49 3.42 -3.83 -14.57
N SER A 50 2.20 -4.34 -14.42
CA SER A 50 1.61 -5.24 -15.40
C SER A 50 1.30 -4.51 -16.71
N ARG A 51 1.75 -5.10 -17.82
CA ARG A 51 1.39 -4.67 -19.18
C ARG A 51 0.19 -5.44 -19.75
N LYS A 52 -0.41 -6.35 -18.97
CA LYS A 52 -1.56 -7.15 -19.40
C LYS A 52 -2.82 -6.29 -19.47
N ILE A 53 -3.71 -6.62 -20.40
CA ILE A 53 -5.05 -6.02 -20.48
C ILE A 53 -5.90 -6.55 -19.32
N PHE A 54 -6.67 -5.67 -18.69
CA PHE A 54 -7.54 -6.04 -17.59
C PHE A 54 -8.81 -6.72 -18.08
N ASP A 55 -9.12 -7.90 -17.52
CA ASP A 55 -10.34 -8.67 -17.77
C ASP A 55 -11.34 -8.43 -16.63
N ALA A 56 -12.46 -7.78 -16.96
CA ALA A 56 -13.50 -7.42 -16.00
C ALA A 56 -14.32 -8.61 -15.47
N ASP A 57 -14.36 -9.73 -16.20
CA ASP A 57 -15.07 -10.94 -15.79
C ASP A 57 -14.24 -11.81 -14.83
N ARG A 58 -12.92 -11.60 -14.84
CA ARG A 58 -11.93 -12.31 -14.00
C ARG A 58 -11.03 -11.33 -13.23
N PRO A 59 -11.60 -10.41 -12.43
CA PRO A 59 -10.88 -9.28 -11.87
C PRO A 59 -9.87 -9.66 -10.76
N GLY A 60 -9.96 -10.87 -10.19
CA GLY A 60 -9.08 -11.34 -9.12
C GLY A 60 -9.06 -10.39 -7.92
N LEU A 61 -7.87 -10.03 -7.46
CA LEU A 61 -7.66 -9.12 -6.32
C LEU A 61 -8.33 -7.74 -6.55
N ILE A 62 -8.37 -7.27 -7.79
CA ILE A 62 -8.94 -5.96 -8.13
C ILE A 62 -10.46 -5.93 -7.90
N GLY A 63 -11.12 -7.09 -8.00
CA GLY A 63 -12.55 -7.23 -7.72
C GLY A 63 -12.88 -7.19 -6.23
N LEU A 64 -11.92 -7.49 -5.36
CA LEU A 64 -12.05 -7.27 -3.91
C LEU A 64 -11.80 -5.81 -3.55
N VAL A 65 -10.66 -5.27 -4.01
CA VAL A 65 -10.24 -3.89 -3.75
C VAL A 65 -9.80 -3.23 -5.06
N ARG A 66 -10.51 -2.16 -5.47
CA ARG A 66 -10.24 -1.47 -6.75
C ARG A 66 -8.85 -0.84 -6.83
N HIS A 67 -8.29 -0.39 -5.71
CA HIS A 67 -7.03 0.34 -5.63
C HIS A 67 -6.08 -0.27 -4.58
N PRO A 68 -5.65 -1.53 -4.76
CA PRO A 68 -4.95 -2.29 -3.73
C PRO A 68 -3.63 -1.64 -3.29
N VAL A 69 -2.88 -1.02 -4.22
CA VAL A 69 -1.63 -0.30 -3.91
C VAL A 69 -1.88 0.88 -2.96
N PHE A 70 -2.91 1.68 -3.25
CA PHE A 70 -3.25 2.85 -2.41
C PHE A 70 -3.81 2.44 -1.04
N TRP A 71 -4.57 1.34 -0.98
CA TRP A 71 -4.97 0.76 0.30
C TRP A 71 -3.77 0.26 1.10
N ALA A 72 -2.81 -0.41 0.45
CA ALA A 72 -1.59 -0.87 1.10
C ALA A 72 -0.77 0.29 1.69
N THR A 73 -0.50 1.33 0.90
CA THR A 73 0.25 2.51 1.37
C THR A 73 -0.51 3.31 2.42
N GLY A 74 -1.84 3.37 2.33
CA GLY A 74 -2.69 4.00 3.34
C GLY A 74 -2.67 3.24 4.67
N LEU A 75 -2.84 1.91 4.64
CA LEU A 75 -2.72 1.06 5.83
C LEU A 75 -1.33 1.15 6.44
N TRP A 76 -0.28 1.08 5.61
CA TRP A 76 1.10 1.27 6.04
C TRP A 76 1.25 2.58 6.80
N ALA A 77 0.89 3.71 6.18
CA ALA A 77 1.00 5.01 6.80
C ALA A 77 0.20 5.12 8.10
N ALA A 78 -1.06 4.66 8.09
CA ALA A 78 -1.97 4.77 9.22
C ALA A 78 -1.46 4.07 10.48
N VAL A 79 -0.85 2.88 10.35
CA VAL A 79 -0.32 2.15 11.52
C VAL A 79 1.07 2.62 11.93
N HIS A 80 1.84 3.24 11.03
CA HIS A 80 3.15 3.75 11.37
C HIS A 80 3.10 5.11 12.06
N ILE A 81 2.09 5.95 11.80
CA ILE A 81 1.92 7.23 12.52
C ILE A 81 1.93 7.01 14.04
N PRO A 82 1.01 6.27 14.67
CA PRO A 82 0.96 6.15 16.13
C PRO A 82 2.21 5.51 16.75
N VAL A 83 2.95 4.70 16.00
CA VAL A 83 4.16 4.00 16.48
C VAL A 83 5.43 4.84 16.34
N ASN A 84 5.42 5.84 15.45
CA ASN A 84 6.53 6.75 15.24
C ASN A 84 6.14 8.12 15.81
N GLY A 85 6.49 8.38 17.07
CA GLY A 85 6.15 9.63 17.74
C GLY A 85 7.11 10.79 17.48
N GLU A 86 7.96 10.71 16.46
CA GLU A 86 8.89 11.79 16.09
C GLU A 86 8.33 12.62 14.92
N ALA A 87 8.57 13.92 14.93
CA ALA A 87 8.01 14.85 13.95
C ALA A 87 8.27 14.44 12.47
N VAL A 88 9.49 14.00 12.15
CA VAL A 88 9.88 13.65 10.77
C VAL A 88 9.10 12.44 10.23
N PRO A 89 9.11 11.27 10.89
CA PRO A 89 8.27 10.14 10.51
C PRO A 89 6.78 10.49 10.44
N VAL A 90 6.26 11.25 11.41
CA VAL A 90 4.84 11.64 11.42
C VAL A 90 4.48 12.44 10.18
N ILE A 91 5.29 13.43 9.80
CA ILE A 91 5.08 14.21 8.58
C ILE A 91 5.14 13.31 7.35
N LEU A 92 6.16 12.46 7.25
CA LEU A 92 6.33 11.54 6.12
C LEU A 92 5.11 10.63 5.93
N PHE A 93 4.68 9.94 7.00
CA PHE A 93 3.56 9.02 6.92
C PHE A 93 2.23 9.76 6.76
N SER A 94 2.07 10.95 7.34
CA SER A 94 0.87 11.78 7.10
C SER A 94 0.74 12.19 5.64
N LEU A 95 1.83 12.64 5.01
CA LEU A 95 1.84 12.97 3.58
C LEU A 95 1.54 11.72 2.72
N LEU A 96 2.13 10.57 3.06
CA LEU A 96 1.84 9.30 2.39
C LEU A 96 0.38 8.89 2.54
N LEU A 97 -0.21 9.08 3.73
CA LEU A 97 -1.62 8.79 4.00
C LEU A 97 -2.52 9.68 3.14
N LEU A 98 -2.26 10.99 3.10
CA LEU A 98 -3.00 11.92 2.26
C LEU A 98 -2.90 11.51 0.78
N LEU A 99 -1.69 11.26 0.28
CA LEU A 99 -1.50 10.79 -1.09
C LEU A 99 -2.25 9.48 -1.37
N SER A 100 -2.29 8.57 -0.40
CA SER A 100 -3.01 7.31 -0.51
C SER A 100 -4.51 7.49 -0.65
N LEU A 101 -5.09 8.49 0.03
CA LEU A 101 -6.51 8.82 -0.02
C LEU A 101 -6.91 9.60 -1.29
N TYR A 102 -6.06 10.51 -1.77
CA TYR A 102 -6.35 11.36 -2.92
C TYR A 102 -5.91 10.78 -4.26
N GLY A 103 -4.80 10.03 -4.28
CA GLY A 103 -4.19 9.45 -5.48
C GLY A 103 -5.16 8.68 -6.39
N PRO A 104 -6.02 7.78 -5.86
CA PRO A 104 -6.99 7.06 -6.68
C PRO A 104 -7.91 7.97 -7.50
N ARG A 105 -8.39 9.08 -6.90
CA ARG A 105 -9.29 10.03 -7.55
C ARG A 105 -8.58 10.79 -8.66
N ALA A 106 -7.35 11.24 -8.41
CA ALA A 106 -6.54 11.93 -9.41
C ALA A 106 -6.21 11.03 -10.61
N LEU A 107 -5.86 9.77 -10.36
CA LEU A 107 -5.61 8.78 -11.43
C LEU A 107 -6.86 8.48 -12.23
N ALA A 108 -8.00 8.26 -11.56
CA ALA A 108 -9.27 8.02 -12.22
C ALA A 108 -9.68 9.20 -13.11
N ALA A 109 -9.56 10.44 -12.61
CA ALA A 109 -9.84 11.65 -13.38
C ALA A 109 -8.93 11.80 -14.59
N LYS A 110 -7.64 11.47 -14.47
CA LYS A 110 -6.70 11.47 -15.59
C LYS A 110 -7.08 10.42 -16.65
N ARG A 111 -7.42 9.20 -16.22
CA ARG A 111 -7.83 8.10 -17.12
C ARG A 111 -9.14 8.41 -17.84
N ARG A 112 -10.10 9.03 -17.14
CA ARG A 112 -11.38 9.45 -17.72
C ARG A 112 -11.20 10.36 -18.94
N LYS A 113 -10.20 11.24 -18.93
CA LYS A 113 -9.93 12.17 -20.04
C LYS A 113 -9.35 11.49 -21.29
N SER A 114 -8.86 10.25 -21.17
CA SER A 114 -8.19 9.52 -22.24
C SER A 114 -8.92 8.23 -22.65
N MET A 115 -10.19 8.06 -22.25
CA MET A 115 -10.98 6.86 -22.51
C MET A 115 -12.36 7.24 -23.01
N ASP A 116 -12.88 6.43 -23.92
CA ASP A 116 -14.23 6.59 -24.45
C ASP A 116 -15.30 6.25 -23.41
N GLU A 117 -16.53 6.73 -23.62
CA GLU A 117 -17.64 6.56 -22.68
C GLU A 117 -17.99 5.09 -22.43
N ALA A 118 -17.98 4.28 -23.48
CA ALA A 118 -18.32 2.86 -23.41
C ALA A 118 -17.30 2.08 -22.55
N ASP A 119 -16.01 2.25 -22.85
CA ASP A 119 -14.91 1.62 -22.10
C ASP A 119 -14.91 2.04 -20.64
N TRP A 120 -15.14 3.33 -20.38
CA TRP A 120 -15.24 3.83 -19.01
C TRP A 120 -16.37 3.16 -18.24
N ARG A 121 -17.58 3.09 -18.81
CA ARG A 121 -18.72 2.44 -18.15
C ARG A 121 -18.49 0.96 -17.90
N GLN A 122 -17.91 0.26 -18.88
CA GLN A 122 -17.60 -1.16 -18.75
C GLN A 122 -16.60 -1.42 -17.62
N LEU A 123 -15.50 -0.66 -17.57
CA LEU A 123 -14.43 -0.89 -16.62
C LEU A 123 -14.76 -0.35 -15.21
N THR A 124 -15.58 0.69 -15.10
CA THR A 124 -16.01 1.25 -13.80
C THR A 124 -17.23 0.57 -13.20
N GLY A 125 -18.04 -0.12 -14.01
CA GLY A 125 -19.22 -0.89 -13.59
C GLY A 125 -18.90 -2.22 -12.89
N GLN A 126 -17.65 -2.46 -12.48
CA GLN A 126 -17.23 -3.70 -11.84
C GLN A 126 -18.03 -4.02 -10.58
N ARG A 127 -18.54 -5.25 -10.54
CA ARG A 127 -19.15 -5.86 -9.36
C ARG A 127 -18.07 -6.55 -8.53
N ARG A 128 -18.22 -6.56 -7.20
CA ARG A 128 -17.33 -7.32 -6.32
C ARG A 128 -17.34 -8.79 -6.74
N SER A 129 -16.19 -9.29 -7.17
CA SER A 129 -16.01 -10.66 -7.67
C SER A 129 -14.59 -11.11 -7.39
N PHE A 130 -14.44 -12.37 -6.99
CA PHE A 130 -13.15 -13.01 -6.73
C PHE A 130 -12.69 -13.90 -7.89
N ARG A 131 -13.43 -13.91 -9.00
CA ARG A 131 -13.12 -14.76 -10.15
C ARG A 131 -11.77 -14.37 -10.74
N GLY A 132 -10.99 -15.38 -11.11
CA GLY A 132 -9.68 -15.21 -11.73
C GLY A 132 -8.54 -15.04 -10.72
N ALA A 133 -7.31 -15.11 -11.23
CA ALA A 133 -6.08 -15.06 -10.44
C ALA A 133 -5.33 -13.72 -10.56
N ASN A 134 -5.94 -12.68 -11.15
CA ASN A 134 -5.27 -11.39 -11.33
C ASN A 134 -4.81 -10.82 -9.97
N GLY A 135 -3.50 -10.58 -9.82
CA GLY A 135 -2.89 -10.08 -8.58
C GLY A 135 -2.73 -11.10 -7.45
N TRP A 136 -3.55 -12.15 -7.36
CA TRP A 136 -3.56 -13.08 -6.21
C TRP A 136 -2.23 -13.84 -6.00
N PRO A 137 -1.64 -14.54 -7.00
CA PRO A 137 -0.39 -15.27 -6.80
C PRO A 137 0.77 -14.35 -6.39
N ALA A 138 0.88 -13.18 -7.03
CA ALA A 138 1.90 -12.19 -6.69
C ALA A 138 1.68 -11.63 -5.28
N GLY A 139 0.44 -11.32 -4.90
CA GLY A 139 0.10 -10.84 -3.57
C GLY A 139 0.42 -11.86 -2.48
N ILE A 140 0.04 -13.12 -2.66
CA ILE A 140 0.27 -14.17 -1.65
C ILE A 140 1.78 -14.47 -1.54
N LEU A 141 2.43 -14.82 -2.64
CA LEU A 141 3.82 -15.26 -2.62
C LEU A 141 4.78 -14.09 -2.43
N GLY A 142 4.68 -13.07 -3.27
CA GLY A 142 5.56 -11.92 -3.24
C GLY A 142 5.26 -10.98 -2.06
N GLY A 143 3.98 -10.81 -1.69
CA GLY A 143 3.62 -10.06 -0.49
C GLY A 143 4.03 -10.75 0.79
N GLY A 144 3.89 -12.09 0.87
CA GLY A 144 4.42 -12.88 1.98
C GLY A 144 5.94 -12.77 2.10
N ALA A 145 6.66 -12.92 0.97
CA ALA A 145 8.11 -12.72 0.93
C ALA A 145 8.53 -11.31 1.35
N LEU A 146 7.84 -10.28 0.88
CA LEU A 146 8.09 -8.89 1.28
C LEU A 146 7.89 -8.70 2.79
N TYR A 147 6.80 -9.24 3.35
CA TYR A 147 6.51 -9.13 4.77
C TYR A 147 7.61 -9.78 5.63
N LEU A 148 8.00 -11.02 5.29
CA LEU A 148 9.08 -11.72 5.99
C LEU A 148 10.42 -11.00 5.84
N LEU A 149 10.72 -10.49 4.65
CA LEU A 149 11.92 -9.70 4.40
C LEU A 149 11.95 -8.46 5.26
N LEU A 150 10.84 -7.70 5.32
CA LEU A 150 10.74 -6.52 6.16
C LEU A 150 10.96 -6.88 7.62
N LEU A 151 10.31 -7.91 8.16
CA LEU A 151 10.56 -8.37 9.54
C LEU A 151 12.04 -8.72 9.80
N TYR A 152 12.71 -9.34 8.83
CA TYR A 152 14.11 -9.72 8.98
C TYR A 152 15.06 -8.51 8.94
N VAL A 153 14.86 -7.58 8.01
CA VAL A 153 15.78 -6.45 7.80
C VAL A 153 15.42 -5.20 8.58
N HIS A 154 14.22 -5.12 9.19
CA HIS A 154 13.72 -3.91 9.83
C HIS A 154 14.71 -3.38 10.87
N GLN A 155 15.22 -4.22 11.76
CA GLN A 155 16.17 -3.78 12.79
C GLN A 155 17.50 -3.34 12.18
N ALA A 156 18.02 -4.07 11.18
CA ALA A 156 19.28 -3.74 10.54
C ALA A 156 19.22 -2.42 9.75
N VAL A 157 18.08 -2.12 9.13
CA VAL A 157 17.92 -0.95 8.27
C VAL A 157 17.36 0.25 9.05
N ILE A 158 16.39 0.04 9.92
CA ILE A 158 15.66 1.11 10.65
C ILE A 158 16.26 1.34 12.04
N GLY A 159 16.99 0.38 12.60
CA GLY A 159 17.57 0.46 13.94
C GLY A 159 16.61 0.09 15.08
N VAL A 160 15.37 -0.30 14.76
CA VAL A 160 14.31 -0.62 15.73
C VAL A 160 13.79 -2.03 15.50
N SER A 161 13.52 -2.78 16.58
CA SER A 161 12.90 -4.10 16.48
C SER A 161 11.48 -3.99 15.87
N PRO A 162 11.12 -4.84 14.89
CA PRO A 162 9.73 -4.94 14.41
C PRO A 162 8.84 -5.74 15.37
N TRP A 163 9.44 -6.44 16.34
CA TRP A 163 8.74 -7.19 17.36
C TRP A 163 8.52 -6.34 18.62
N PRO A 164 7.38 -6.51 19.32
CA PRO A 164 7.06 -5.84 20.58
C PRO A 164 8.18 -5.89 21.61
#